data_AF-A0AAU8K6Z5-F1
#
_entry.id   AF-A0AAU8K6Z5-F1
#
_cell.length_a   1.000
_cell.length_b   1.000
_cell.length_c   1.000
_cell.angle_alpha   90.00
_cell.angle_beta   90.00
_cell.angle_gamma   90.00
#
_symmetry.space_group_name_H-M   'P 1'
#
loop_
_entity.id
_entity.type
_entity.pdbx_description
1 polymer ?
#
loop_
_entity_poly.entity_id
_entity_poly.type
_entity_poly.pdbx_seq_one_letter_code
_entity_poly.pdbx_strand_id
1 'polypeptide(L)'
;MYLVHAQLRSHDATAPPDALAEMLSCCAEDARLEHVTVHDEDEGRVVIGLFVAAADLDHAELAARRTCHRALADHRELADFTLDRCAAALPPGIWDRMLDETGPGRNVPVQHPSNSDPFHPF
;
A
#
# COMPACT_ATOMS: atom_id res chain seq x y z
N MET A 1 1.86 -3.21 13.32
CA MET A 1 1.68 -2.18 12.27
C MET A 1 2.36 -2.67 11.02
N TYR A 2 1.67 -2.55 9.89
CA TYR A 2 2.12 -2.97 8.56
C TYR A 2 2.10 -1.77 7.63
N LEU A 3 3.10 -1.68 6.75
CA LEU A 3 3.09 -0.73 5.65
C LEU A 3 2.59 -1.44 4.40
N VAL A 4 1.41 -1.05 3.93
CA VAL A 4 0.81 -1.56 2.70
C VAL A 4 0.95 -0.48 1.63
N HIS A 5 1.49 -0.85 0.47
CA HIS A 5 1.52 0.04 -0.68
C HIS A 5 0.31 -0.22 -1.57
N ALA A 6 -0.36 0.85 -1.96
CA ALA A 6 -1.42 0.82 -2.96
C ALA A 6 -1.00 1.69 -4.15
N GLN A 7 -1.16 1.18 -5.37
CA GLN A 7 -0.94 1.95 -6.59
C GLN A 7 -2.28 2.32 -7.20
N LEU A 8 -2.55 3.61 -7.29
CA LEU A 8 -3.64 4.16 -8.08
C LEU A 8 -3.12 4.60 -9.45
N ARG A 9 -3.95 4.43 -10.48
CA ARG A 9 -3.66 4.92 -11.83
C ARG A 9 -4.83 5.74 -12.33
N SER A 10 -4.54 6.95 -12.78
CA SER A 10 -5.49 7.79 -13.51
C SER A 10 -5.60 7.32 -14.96
N HIS A 11 -6.82 7.24 -15.50
CA HIS A 11 -7.04 6.92 -16.91
C HIS A 11 -6.64 8.08 -17.83
N ASP A 12 -6.81 9.31 -17.37
CA ASP A 12 -6.57 10.53 -18.15
C ASP A 12 -5.25 11.21 -17.76
N ALA A 13 -4.33 10.48 -17.13
CA ALA A 13 -3.07 11.00 -16.60
C ALA A 13 -3.25 12.24 -15.70
N THR A 14 -4.38 12.30 -14.99
CA THR A 14 -4.70 13.39 -14.07
C THR A 14 -3.91 13.23 -12.78
N ALA A 15 -3.38 14.34 -12.26
CA ALA A 15 -2.71 14.37 -10.97
C ALA A 15 -3.69 14.03 -9.82
N PRO A 16 -3.24 13.36 -8.75
CA PRO A 16 -4.11 13.12 -7.62
C PRO A 16 -4.53 14.42 -6.93
N PRO A 17 -5.69 14.45 -6.26
CA PRO A 17 -6.06 15.58 -5.42
C PRO A 17 -5.08 15.75 -4.25
N ASP A 18 -4.73 16.99 -3.89
CA ASP A 18 -3.90 17.30 -2.72
C ASP A 18 -4.47 16.68 -1.42
N ALA A 19 -5.79 16.53 -1.35
CA ALA A 19 -6.51 15.96 -0.21
C ALA A 19 -6.59 14.41 -0.22
N LEU A 20 -5.91 13.71 -1.14
CA LEU A 20 -6.00 12.25 -1.28
C LEU A 20 -5.72 11.50 0.03
N ALA A 21 -4.71 11.92 0.78
CA ALA A 21 -4.37 11.30 2.06
C ALA A 21 -5.51 11.43 3.10
N GLU A 22 -6.19 12.58 3.13
CA GLU A 22 -7.32 12.84 4.03
C GLU A 22 -8.55 12.04 3.60
N MET A 23 -8.85 11.98 2.30
CA MET A 23 -9.93 11.17 1.73
C MET A 23 -9.78 9.70 2.13
N LEU A 24 -8.57 9.12 1.96
CA LEU A 24 -8.28 7.75 2.37
C LEU A 24 -8.41 7.55 3.88
N SER A 25 -8.01 8.53 4.68
CA SER A 25 -8.11 8.46 6.14
C SER A 25 -9.56 8.44 6.62
N CYS A 26 -10.46 9.18 5.96
CA CYS A 26 -11.89 9.17 6.26
C CYS A 26 -12.56 7.82 5.91
N CYS A 27 -12.05 7.10 4.92
CA CYS A 27 -12.59 5.82 4.46
C CYS A 27 -12.04 4.59 5.22
N ALA A 28 -11.26 4.77 6.28
CA ALA A 28 -10.67 3.67 7.05
C ALA A 28 -11.60 3.20 8.18
N GLU A 29 -12.29 2.07 7.98
CA GLU A 29 -13.26 1.55 8.97
C GLU A 29 -12.82 0.21 9.62
N ASP A 30 -12.23 -0.70 8.85
CA ASP A 30 -11.98 -2.09 9.29
C ASP A 30 -10.72 -2.24 10.17
N ALA A 31 -9.76 -1.34 10.01
CA ALA A 31 -8.51 -1.34 10.75
C ALA A 31 -8.10 0.10 11.06
N ARG A 32 -7.27 0.27 12.10
CA ARG A 32 -6.77 1.59 12.46
C ARG A 32 -5.69 2.00 11.46
N LEU A 33 -6.06 2.86 10.51
CA LEU A 33 -5.11 3.56 9.66
C LEU A 33 -4.46 4.68 10.49
N GLU A 34 -3.15 4.59 10.68
CA GLU A 34 -2.41 5.52 11.53
C GLU A 34 -1.80 6.67 10.74
N HIS A 35 -1.41 6.41 9.50
CA HIS A 35 -0.79 7.38 8.62
C HIS A 35 -0.95 6.99 7.15
N VAL A 36 -0.96 8.00 6.28
CA VAL A 36 -1.01 7.87 4.83
C VAL A 36 0.10 8.74 4.23
N THR A 37 0.92 8.16 3.36
CA THR A 37 1.83 8.90 2.48
C THR A 37 1.35 8.79 1.04
N VAL A 38 1.58 9.84 0.26
CA VAL A 38 1.24 9.89 -1.16
C VAL A 38 2.50 10.28 -1.92
N HIS A 39 2.84 9.50 -2.94
CA HIS A 39 3.96 9.71 -3.82
C HIS A 39 3.46 9.70 -5.25
N ASP A 40 3.56 10.85 -5.90
CA ASP A 40 3.26 10.96 -7.32
C ASP A 40 4.41 10.34 -8.11
N GLU A 41 4.07 9.39 -8.98
CA GLU A 41 4.99 8.86 -9.98
C GLU A 41 4.65 9.50 -11.34
N ASP A 42 5.35 9.08 -12.38
CA ASP A 42 5.12 9.54 -13.74
C ASP A 42 3.79 9.00 -14.31
N GLU A 43 3.26 9.70 -15.32
CA GLU A 43 2.15 9.22 -16.17
C GLU A 43 0.82 8.93 -15.45
N GLY A 44 0.51 9.68 -14.37
CA GLY A 44 -0.75 9.52 -13.63
C GLY A 44 -0.80 8.30 -12.74
N ARG A 45 0.36 7.71 -12.41
CA ARG A 45 0.51 6.70 -11.37
C ARG A 45 0.79 7.38 -10.03
N VAL A 46 0.17 6.85 -8.98
CA VAL A 46 0.32 7.37 -7.61
C VAL A 46 0.51 6.18 -6.69
N VAL A 47 1.59 6.22 -5.91
CA VAL A 47 1.86 5.22 -4.86
C VAL A 47 1.47 5.78 -3.51
N ILE A 48 0.62 5.05 -2.81
CA ILE A 48 0.14 5.38 -1.48
C ILE A 48 0.77 4.42 -0.49
N GLY A 49 1.40 4.95 0.57
CA GLY A 49 1.80 4.17 1.73
C GLY A 49 0.74 4.23 2.82
N LEU A 50 0.09 3.11 3.12
CA LEU A 50 -0.90 2.97 4.20
C LEU A 50 -0.27 2.28 5.41
N PHE A 51 -0.18 2.99 6.54
CA PHE A 51 0.30 2.45 7.81
C PHE A 51 -0.88 1.90 8.61
N VAL A 52 -1.05 0.58 8.57
CA VAL A 52 -2.23 -0.10 9.11
C VAL A 52 -1.87 -0.88 10.38
N ALA A 53 -2.58 -0.62 11.47
CA ALA A 53 -2.55 -1.46 12.66
C ALA A 53 -3.62 -2.57 12.56
N ALA A 54 -3.17 -3.80 12.37
CA ALA A 54 -4.01 -5.00 12.26
C ALA A 54 -3.37 -6.19 13.00
N ALA A 55 -4.13 -7.27 13.19
CA ALA A 55 -3.69 -8.48 13.87
C ALA A 55 -2.59 -9.23 13.09
N ASP A 56 -2.72 -9.29 11.77
CA ASP A 56 -1.79 -9.95 10.86
C ASP A 56 -1.73 -9.22 9.51
N LEU A 57 -0.87 -9.70 8.61
CA LEU A 57 -0.63 -9.10 7.31
C LEU A 57 -1.86 -9.19 6.39
N ASP A 58 -2.54 -10.34 6.35
CA ASP A 58 -3.72 -10.54 5.51
C ASP A 58 -4.83 -9.54 5.87
N HIS A 59 -5.05 -9.31 7.18
CA HIS A 59 -5.99 -8.30 7.65
C HIS A 59 -5.55 -6.87 7.28
N ALA A 60 -4.24 -6.58 7.31
CA ALA A 60 -3.73 -5.26 6.92
C ALA A 60 -3.93 -5.00 5.42
N GLU A 61 -3.58 -5.95 4.55
CA GLU A 61 -3.75 -5.84 3.10
C GLU A 61 -5.22 -5.75 2.71
N LEU A 62 -6.08 -6.56 3.34
CA LEU A 62 -7.53 -6.51 3.11
C LEU A 62 -8.11 -5.16 3.53
N ALA A 63 -7.74 -4.64 4.71
CA ALA A 63 -8.21 -3.35 5.18
C ALA A 63 -7.75 -2.21 4.28
N ALA A 64 -6.47 -2.20 3.87
CA ALA A 64 -5.94 -1.21 2.94
C ALA A 64 -6.69 -1.22 1.60
N ARG A 65 -6.92 -2.40 1.03
CA ARG A 65 -7.66 -2.56 -0.23
C ARG A 65 -9.10 -2.06 -0.13
N ARG A 66 -9.79 -2.36 0.97
CA ARG A 66 -11.16 -1.87 1.24
C ARG A 66 -11.19 -0.35 1.37
N THR A 67 -10.26 0.22 2.11
CA THR A 67 -10.13 1.68 2.26
C THR A 67 -9.93 2.37 0.92
N CYS A 68 -9.04 1.85 0.06
CA CYS A 68 -8.85 2.37 -1.29
C CYS A 68 -10.12 2.26 -2.13
N HIS A 69 -10.79 1.10 -2.14
CA HIS A 69 -12.03 0.94 -2.92
C HIS A 69 -13.17 1.84 -2.43
N ARG A 70 -13.31 2.02 -1.11
CA ARG A 70 -14.29 2.98 -0.55
C ARG A 70 -13.98 4.40 -1.01
N ALA A 71 -12.72 4.83 -0.89
CA ALA A 71 -12.33 6.17 -1.32
C ALA A 71 -12.63 6.40 -2.82
N LEU A 72 -12.30 5.44 -3.68
CA LEU A 72 -12.61 5.50 -5.12
C LEU A 72 -14.12 5.55 -5.41
N ALA A 73 -14.95 4.94 -4.57
CA ALA A 73 -16.40 4.91 -4.74
C ALA A 73 -17.09 6.17 -4.17
N ASP A 74 -16.58 6.70 -3.05
CA ASP A 74 -17.24 7.75 -2.27
C ASP A 74 -16.82 9.16 -2.69
N HIS A 75 -15.63 9.32 -3.28
CA HIS A 75 -15.08 10.61 -3.72
C HIS A 75 -15.11 10.73 -5.25
N ARG A 76 -15.91 11.68 -5.76
CA ARG A 76 -16.03 11.92 -7.20
C ARG A 76 -14.72 12.42 -7.83
N GLU A 77 -13.89 13.08 -7.04
CA GLU A 77 -12.55 13.55 -7.41
C GLU A 77 -11.61 12.39 -7.77
N LEU A 78 -11.96 11.16 -7.37
CA LEU A 78 -11.19 9.95 -7.67
C LEU A 78 -11.84 9.08 -8.74
N ALA A 79 -12.88 9.56 -9.43
CA ALA A 79 -13.66 8.77 -10.39
C ALA A 79 -12.83 8.23 -11.57
N ASP A 80 -11.78 8.95 -11.99
CA ASP A 80 -10.90 8.54 -13.08
C ASP A 80 -9.74 7.65 -12.63
N PHE A 81 -9.67 7.30 -11.33
CA PHE A 81 -8.63 6.47 -10.76
C PHE A 81 -9.09 5.01 -10.58
N THR A 82 -8.18 4.07 -10.83
CA THR A 82 -8.35 2.66 -10.44
C THR A 82 -7.21 2.18 -9.56
N LEU A 83 -7.52 1.22 -8.69
CA LEU A 83 -6.55 0.50 -7.89
C LEU A 83 -5.92 -0.63 -8.71
N ASP A 84 -4.66 -0.46 -9.13
CA ASP A 84 -3.93 -1.45 -9.94
C ASP A 84 -3.28 -2.52 -9.04
N ARG A 85 -2.69 -2.13 -7.90
CA ARG A 85 -2.00 -3.05 -6.97
C ARG A 85 -2.19 -2.61 -5.52
N CYS A 86 -2.27 -3.56 -4.60
CA CYS A 86 -2.32 -3.29 -3.16
C CYS A 86 -1.75 -4.49 -2.38
N ALA A 87 -0.57 -4.32 -1.79
CA ALA A 87 0.15 -5.34 -1.03
C ALA A 87 1.21 -4.70 -0.11
N ALA A 88 1.60 -5.38 0.97
CA ALA A 88 2.74 -4.93 1.76
C ALA A 88 4.04 -5.04 0.95
N ALA A 89 4.90 -4.03 1.11
CA ALA A 89 6.26 -4.15 0.61
C ALA A 89 7.09 -4.99 1.57
N LEU A 90 7.79 -5.96 1.02
CA LEU A 90 8.88 -6.62 1.72
C LEU A 90 10.15 -5.76 1.54
N PRO A 91 10.87 -5.41 2.63
CA PRO A 91 12.10 -4.65 2.52
C PRO A 91 13.09 -5.34 1.57
N PRO A 92 13.75 -4.62 0.65
CA PRO A 92 14.72 -5.19 -0.29
C PRO A 92 15.82 -6.04 0.37
N GLY A 93 16.30 -5.64 1.56
CA GLY A 93 17.30 -6.41 2.30
C GLY A 93 16.82 -7.78 2.82
N ILE A 94 15.51 -8.04 2.85
CA ILE A 94 14.94 -9.37 3.09
C ILE A 94 14.92 -10.19 1.80
N TRP A 95 14.62 -9.57 0.65
CA TRP A 95 14.70 -10.23 -0.65
C TRP A 95 16.12 -10.71 -0.95
N ASP A 96 17.10 -9.82 -0.83
CA ASP A 96 18.51 -10.14 -1.03
C ASP A 96 18.96 -11.25 -0.07
N ARG A 97 18.51 -11.20 1.19
CA ARG A 97 18.86 -12.19 2.22
C ARG A 97 18.15 -13.54 2.06
N MET A 98 16.93 -13.58 1.50
CA MET A 98 16.24 -14.84 1.18
C MET A 98 16.84 -15.52 -0.05
N LEU A 99 17.45 -14.75 -0.95
CA LEU A 99 18.19 -15.23 -2.12
C LEU A 99 19.66 -15.57 -1.82
N ASP A 100 20.21 -15.03 -0.73
CA ASP A 100 21.60 -15.25 -0.32
C ASP A 100 21.70 -16.38 0.74
N GLU A 101 22.03 -17.60 0.30
CA GLU A 101 22.10 -18.81 1.15
C GLU A 101 23.26 -18.79 2.18
N THR A 102 24.06 -17.71 2.28
CA THR A 102 25.34 -17.74 3.02
C THR A 102 25.55 -16.66 4.11
N GLY A 103 24.58 -15.78 4.38
CA GLY A 103 24.79 -14.59 5.22
C GLY A 103 24.66 -14.75 6.76
N PRO A 104 25.59 -14.22 7.59
CA PRO A 104 25.59 -14.33 9.06
C PRO A 104 24.82 -13.18 9.74
N GLY A 105 23.56 -12.94 9.32
CA GLY A 105 22.79 -11.79 9.80
C GLY A 105 21.91 -12.08 11.02
N ARG A 106 21.77 -11.12 11.93
CA ARG A 106 20.90 -11.20 13.12
C ARG A 106 19.42 -11.33 12.69
N ASN A 107 18.65 -12.18 13.36
CA ASN A 107 17.23 -12.40 13.07
C ASN A 107 16.40 -11.26 13.68
N VAL A 108 15.85 -10.38 12.84
CA VAL A 108 14.68 -9.57 13.20
C VAL A 108 13.43 -10.46 13.10
N PRO A 109 12.39 -10.27 13.94
CA PRO A 109 11.12 -10.97 13.75
C PRO A 109 10.58 -10.60 12.37
N VAL A 110 10.60 -11.58 11.46
CA VAL A 110 10.18 -11.43 10.08
C VAL A 110 8.66 -11.24 10.08
N GLN A 111 8.18 -10.17 9.44
CA GLN A 111 6.77 -10.12 9.04
C GLN A 111 6.57 -11.27 8.06
N HIS A 112 5.63 -12.17 8.37
CA HIS A 112 5.33 -13.28 7.47
C HIS A 112 5.03 -12.71 6.08
N PRO A 113 5.80 -13.08 5.04
CA PRO A 113 5.58 -12.56 3.70
C PRO A 113 4.20 -12.99 3.20
N SER A 114 3.51 -12.09 2.50
CA SER A 114 2.26 -12.42 1.82
C SER A 114 2.54 -13.51 0.78
N ASN A 115 1.62 -14.48 0.64
CA ASN A 115 1.65 -15.44 -0.48
C ASN A 115 1.10 -14.82 -1.78
N SER A 116 0.62 -13.56 -1.72
CA SER A 116 0.10 -12.80 -2.85
C SER A 116 1.22 -11.98 -3.51
N ASP A 117 1.12 -11.74 -4.82
CA ASP A 117 2.08 -10.99 -5.66
C ASP A 117 2.64 -9.74 -4.93
N PRO A 118 3.88 -9.81 -4.39
CA PRO A 118 4.38 -8.80 -3.48
C PRO A 118 4.61 -7.46 -4.19
N PHE A 119 4.50 -6.37 -3.43
CA PHE A 119 4.82 -5.06 -3.97
C PHE A 119 6.33 -4.94 -4.17
N HIS A 120 6.78 -4.92 -5.43
CA HIS A 120 8.15 -4.64 -5.83
C HIS A 120 8.27 -3.15 -6.20
N PRO A 121 8.92 -2.32 -5.37
CA PRO A 121 9.26 -0.97 -5.76
C PRO A 121 10.46 -1.03 -6.72
N PHE A 122 10.16 -1.18 -8.02
CA PHE A 122 11.09 -1.23 -9.16
C PHE A 122 11.97 -2.48 -9.28
#